data_AF-Q4TWG5-F1
#
_entry.id   AF-Q4TWG5-F1
#
_cell.length_a   1.000
_cell.length_b   1.000
_cell.length_c   1.000
_cell.angle_alpha   90.00
_cell.angle_beta   90.00
_cell.angle_gamma   90.00
#
_symmetry.space_group_name_H-M   'P 1'
#
loop_
_entity.id
_entity.type
_entity.pdbx_description
1 polymer ?
#
loop_
_entity_poly.entity_id
_entity_poly.type
_entity_poly.pdbx_seq_one_letter_code
_entity_poly.pdbx_strand_id
1 'polypeptide(L)'
;MAVLTFLMTAACCAVSLATSTLQNSNDIDLPPAYVPVASPGILYEDIKTFYNLMIKLESSLNEELEKVHAGSEQMAYQVANTKDGLIKMKETAKSLKDDNQFTSDGFVTSAEEAKKVDGDFDTLMGSVIQIYHKCKALDEVAKRLFSGGEERKENIEEMKTYFKNNVYNKGDVEGKALVNMGSMFLEGENFDSVVGTAAEYYKKKMGAGSGNSNMAPSDNSSTGGSGPAPSGSNPTERESEARSPSGNLQKPETPKPTGSSFTLAD
;
A
#
# COMPACT_ATOMS: atom_id res chain seq x y z
N MET A 1 3.01 -5.06 83.62
CA MET A 1 1.72 -5.80 83.58
C MET A 1 1.02 -5.35 82.31
N ALA A 2 0.59 -6.14 81.32
CA ALA A 2 0.54 -7.56 80.98
C ALA A 2 0.73 -7.61 79.41
N VAL A 3 1.41 -8.55 78.74
CA VAL A 3 1.12 -9.98 78.49
C VAL A 3 -0.33 -10.12 77.95
N LEU A 4 -0.69 -10.59 76.75
CA LEU A 4 -0.15 -11.61 75.83
C LEU A 4 -0.90 -11.55 74.45
N THR A 5 -0.17 -11.85 73.37
CA THR A 5 -0.53 -12.55 72.10
C THR A 5 -1.96 -12.60 71.52
N PHE A 6 -2.05 -12.45 70.20
CA PHE A 6 -2.37 -13.59 69.32
C PHE A 6 -1.68 -13.47 67.95
N LEU A 7 -0.79 -14.44 67.68
CA LEU A 7 -0.28 -14.79 66.35
C LEU A 7 -1.27 -15.76 65.71
N MET A 8 -1.68 -15.53 64.45
CA MET A 8 -2.07 -16.59 63.53
C MET A 8 -1.71 -16.18 62.10
N THR A 9 -1.06 -17.13 61.44
CA THR A 9 -0.31 -17.07 60.21
C THR A 9 -1.21 -17.17 58.97
N ALA A 10 -0.88 -16.43 57.90
CA ALA A 10 -1.13 -16.88 56.52
C ALA A 10 -0.10 -16.26 55.58
N ALA A 11 0.94 -17.05 55.27
CA ALA A 11 1.84 -16.80 54.17
C ALA A 11 1.24 -17.40 52.89
N CYS A 12 1.08 -16.59 51.85
CA CYS A 12 1.34 -16.93 50.43
C CYS A 12 0.74 -15.84 49.54
N CYS A 13 1.56 -14.93 49.04
CA CYS A 13 1.54 -14.49 47.64
C CYS A 13 2.95 -13.97 47.36
N ALA A 14 3.69 -14.81 46.65
CA ALA A 14 5.08 -14.58 46.30
C ALA A 14 5.25 -13.29 45.49
N VAL A 15 6.43 -12.70 45.68
CA VAL A 15 7.09 -11.73 44.82
C VAL A 15 6.89 -12.08 43.35
N SER A 16 6.25 -11.18 42.59
CA SER A 16 6.51 -10.91 41.17
C SER A 16 5.55 -9.82 40.67
N LEU A 17 5.78 -8.58 41.07
CA LEU A 17 5.65 -7.48 40.10
C LEU A 17 7.07 -7.15 39.67
N ALA A 18 7.65 -8.13 38.96
CA ALA A 18 8.70 -7.88 38.02
C ALA A 18 8.23 -6.70 37.16
N THR A 19 9.10 -5.71 37.05
CA THR A 19 9.25 -4.83 35.88
C THR A 19 8.16 -5.09 34.85
N SER A 20 7.19 -4.19 34.74
CA SER A 20 6.50 -4.04 33.47
C SER A 20 7.61 -3.71 32.48
N THR A 21 8.16 -4.76 31.87
CA THR A 21 9.01 -4.67 30.72
C THR A 21 8.26 -3.76 29.79
N LEU A 22 8.83 -2.58 29.58
CA LEU A 22 8.71 -1.81 28.37
C LEU A 22 8.62 -2.85 27.26
N GLN A 23 7.40 -3.13 26.80
CA GLN A 23 7.25 -3.89 25.58
C GLN A 23 7.93 -2.98 24.56
N ASN A 24 9.13 -3.38 24.16
CA ASN A 24 9.63 -3.14 22.83
C ASN A 24 8.59 -3.74 21.88
N SER A 25 7.48 -3.03 21.73
CA SER A 25 6.64 -3.12 20.57
C SER A 25 7.49 -2.49 19.46
N ASN A 26 8.31 -3.34 18.86
CA ASN A 26 8.46 -3.28 17.42
C ASN A 26 7.13 -3.78 16.82
N ASP A 27 6.01 -3.10 17.11
CA ASP A 27 4.86 -3.18 16.24
C ASP A 27 5.36 -2.61 14.93
N ILE A 28 5.82 -3.52 14.08
CA ILE A 28 5.69 -3.34 12.65
C ILE A 28 4.19 -3.07 12.50
N ASP A 29 3.87 -1.79 12.38
CA ASP A 29 2.53 -1.25 12.19
C ASP A 29 2.02 -1.84 10.88
N LEU A 30 1.57 -3.10 10.97
CA LEU A 30 1.07 -3.85 9.84
C LEU A 30 -0.10 -3.00 9.34
N PRO A 31 -0.04 -2.54 8.08
CA PRO A 31 -1.15 -1.78 7.54
C PRO A 31 -2.41 -2.59 7.77
N PRO A 32 -3.52 -1.96 8.21
CA PRO A 32 -4.75 -2.69 8.47
C PRO A 32 -5.08 -3.60 7.29
N ALA A 33 -5.59 -4.81 7.53
CA ALA A 33 -5.72 -5.86 6.50
C ALA A 33 -6.51 -5.45 5.23
N TYR A 34 -7.22 -4.33 5.28
CA TYR A 34 -7.95 -3.75 4.16
C TYR A 34 -7.09 -2.89 3.22
N VAL A 35 -5.88 -2.49 3.62
CA VAL A 35 -4.96 -1.70 2.80
C VAL A 35 -4.13 -2.65 1.93
N PRO A 36 -3.90 -2.34 0.64
CA PRO A 36 -3.05 -3.15 -0.23
C PRO A 36 -1.65 -3.34 0.35
N VAL A 37 -1.17 -4.58 0.38
CA VAL A 37 0.21 -4.89 0.78
C VAL A 37 1.21 -4.29 -0.21
N ALA A 38 2.45 -4.09 0.25
CA ALA A 38 3.54 -3.63 -0.61
C ALA A 38 3.70 -4.55 -1.82
N SER A 39 3.66 -3.96 -3.02
CA SER A 39 3.90 -4.64 -4.28
C SER A 39 5.41 -4.84 -4.51
N PRO A 40 5.82 -5.84 -5.30
CA PRO A 40 7.24 -6.06 -5.62
C PRO A 40 7.81 -5.02 -6.60
N GLY A 41 7.01 -4.07 -7.07
CA GLY A 41 7.49 -2.97 -7.92
C GLY A 41 8.43 -2.01 -7.17
N ILE A 42 9.16 -1.18 -7.91
CA ILE A 42 10.08 -0.20 -7.32
C ILE A 42 9.40 1.13 -7.02
N LEU A 43 9.86 1.84 -6.00
CA LEU A 43 9.30 3.12 -5.54
C LEU A 43 9.17 4.16 -6.66
N TYR A 44 10.18 4.29 -7.54
CA TYR A 44 10.17 5.33 -8.57
C TYR A 44 9.05 5.16 -9.60
N GLU A 45 8.61 3.92 -9.85
CA GLU A 45 7.48 3.65 -10.75
C GLU A 45 6.13 4.00 -10.10
N ASP A 46 5.99 3.79 -8.79
CA ASP A 46 4.81 4.25 -8.04
C ASP A 46 4.75 5.78 -7.97
N ILE A 47 5.89 6.45 -7.76
CA ILE A 47 6.00 7.92 -7.78
C ILE A 47 5.58 8.49 -9.15
N LYS A 48 6.05 7.86 -10.24
CA LYS A 48 5.68 8.26 -11.61
C LYS A 48 4.18 8.09 -11.85
N THR A 49 3.63 6.95 -11.44
CA THR A 49 2.19 6.65 -11.54
C THR A 49 1.37 7.70 -10.78
N PHE A 50 1.76 7.96 -9.52
CA PHE A 50 1.17 8.99 -8.68
C PHE A 50 1.19 10.38 -9.34
N TYR A 51 2.35 10.84 -9.80
CA TYR A 51 2.50 12.16 -10.42
C TYR A 51 1.60 12.32 -11.65
N ASN A 52 1.60 11.31 -12.53
CA ASN A 52 0.81 11.33 -13.75
C ASN A 52 -0.70 11.36 -13.45
N LEU A 53 -1.15 10.56 -12.47
CA LEU A 53 -2.55 10.53 -12.04
C LEU A 53 -2.96 11.82 -11.33
N MET A 54 -2.07 12.43 -10.55
CA MET A 54 -2.33 13.73 -9.92
C MET A 54 -2.57 14.84 -10.94
N ILE A 55 -1.89 14.82 -12.09
CA ILE A 55 -2.18 15.76 -13.19
C ILE A 55 -3.50 15.41 -13.87
N LYS A 56 -3.75 14.12 -14.11
CA LYS A 56 -4.99 13.65 -14.76
C LYS A 56 -6.25 14.01 -13.97
N LEU A 57 -6.20 13.83 -12.65
CA LEU A 57 -7.37 13.88 -11.76
C LEU A 57 -7.50 15.21 -11.01
N GLU A 58 -6.66 16.21 -11.31
CA GLU A 58 -6.59 17.46 -10.54
C GLU A 58 -7.95 18.16 -10.41
N SER A 59 -8.76 18.18 -11.47
CA SER A 59 -10.07 18.83 -11.47
C SER A 59 -11.16 18.06 -10.73
N SER A 60 -11.06 16.73 -10.64
CA SER A 60 -12.04 15.87 -9.95
C SER A 60 -11.63 15.52 -8.52
N LEU A 61 -10.41 15.89 -8.11
CA LEU A 61 -9.83 15.45 -6.84
C LEU A 61 -10.68 15.83 -5.62
N ASN A 62 -11.23 17.05 -5.58
CA ASN A 62 -12.09 17.48 -4.48
C ASN A 62 -13.32 16.58 -4.33
N GLU A 63 -14.01 16.30 -5.44
CA GLU A 63 -15.23 15.50 -5.44
C GLU A 63 -14.94 14.07 -4.95
N GLU A 64 -13.84 13.48 -5.41
CA GLU A 64 -13.42 12.14 -4.96
C GLU A 64 -13.06 12.11 -3.47
N LEU A 65 -12.34 13.12 -2.97
CA LEU A 65 -12.00 13.22 -1.55
C LEU A 65 -13.25 13.43 -0.67
N GLU A 66 -14.22 14.22 -1.13
CA GLU A 66 -15.51 14.39 -0.45
C GLU A 66 -16.28 13.07 -0.36
N LYS A 67 -16.26 12.24 -1.42
CA LYS A 67 -16.86 10.89 -1.38
C LYS A 67 -16.18 10.01 -0.32
N VAL A 68 -14.85 10.06 -0.21
CA VAL A 68 -14.11 9.28 0.80
C VAL A 68 -14.47 9.72 2.22
N HIS A 69 -14.68 11.01 2.46
CA HIS A 69 -14.97 11.54 3.79
C HIS A 69 -16.46 11.80 4.06
N ALA A 70 -17.34 11.39 3.15
CA ALA A 70 -18.78 11.55 3.31
C ALA A 70 -19.26 10.94 4.63
N GLY A 71 -20.07 11.73 5.36
CA GLY A 71 -20.58 11.38 6.69
C GLY A 71 -19.66 11.71 7.87
N SER A 72 -18.44 12.21 7.62
CA SER A 72 -17.53 12.69 8.67
C SER A 72 -17.92 14.10 9.14
N GLU A 73 -17.96 14.33 10.45
CA GLU A 73 -18.13 15.67 11.02
C GLU A 73 -16.97 16.63 10.67
N GLN A 74 -15.81 16.07 10.29
CA GLN A 74 -14.61 16.82 9.93
C GLN A 74 -14.31 16.77 8.43
N MET A 75 -15.29 16.41 7.60
CA MET A 75 -15.10 16.20 6.15
C MET A 75 -14.35 17.35 5.48
N ALA A 76 -14.77 18.61 5.69
CA ALA A 76 -14.14 19.76 5.06
C ALA A 76 -12.65 19.91 5.45
N TYR A 77 -12.31 19.66 6.72
CA TYR A 77 -10.93 19.69 7.21
C TYR A 77 -10.10 18.55 6.63
N GLN A 78 -10.64 17.32 6.61
CA GLN A 78 -9.98 16.14 6.06
C GLN A 78 -9.72 16.28 4.55
N VAL A 79 -10.69 16.79 3.79
CA VAL A 79 -10.56 17.05 2.36
C VAL A 79 -9.49 18.11 2.10
N ALA A 80 -9.50 19.22 2.84
CA ALA A 80 -8.52 20.30 2.66
C ALA A 80 -7.09 19.84 2.93
N ASN A 81 -6.82 19.21 4.08
CA ASN A 81 -5.49 18.73 4.42
C ASN A 81 -5.00 17.63 3.47
N THR A 82 -5.89 16.71 3.08
CA THR A 82 -5.51 15.64 2.14
C THR A 82 -5.18 16.21 0.77
N LYS A 83 -5.96 17.16 0.27
CA LYS A 83 -5.68 17.82 -1.00
C LYS A 83 -4.32 18.53 -0.96
N ASP A 84 -4.08 19.30 0.10
CA ASP A 84 -2.81 20.00 0.28
C ASP A 84 -1.63 19.01 0.33
N GLY A 85 -1.73 17.95 1.12
CA GLY A 85 -0.71 16.89 1.19
C GLY A 85 -0.47 16.20 -0.16
N LEU A 86 -1.52 15.93 -0.94
CA LEU A 86 -1.38 15.37 -2.30
C LEU A 86 -0.65 16.34 -3.24
N ILE A 87 -0.90 17.64 -3.13
CA ILE A 87 -0.18 18.67 -3.89
C ILE A 87 1.30 18.68 -3.48
N LYS A 88 1.61 18.60 -2.17
CA LYS A 88 2.99 18.52 -1.67
C LYS A 88 3.72 17.27 -2.13
N MET A 89 3.08 16.11 -2.07
CA MET A 89 3.63 14.87 -2.63
C MET A 89 3.88 15.00 -4.14
N LYS A 90 3.00 15.70 -4.89
CA LYS A 90 3.19 15.97 -6.33
C LYS A 90 4.41 16.86 -6.57
N GLU A 91 4.62 17.88 -5.74
CA GLU A 91 5.81 18.75 -5.78
C GLU A 91 7.10 17.95 -5.51
N THR A 92 7.09 17.04 -4.53
CA THR A 92 8.21 16.13 -4.27
C THR A 92 8.48 15.24 -5.48
N ALA A 93 7.45 14.59 -6.03
CA ALA A 93 7.59 13.76 -7.24
C ALA A 93 8.14 14.56 -8.44
N LYS A 94 7.70 15.81 -8.59
CA LYS A 94 8.23 16.74 -9.61
C LYS A 94 9.71 17.01 -9.41
N SER A 95 10.15 17.25 -8.17
CA SER A 95 11.56 17.52 -7.87
C SER A 95 12.46 16.35 -8.27
N LEU A 96 11.99 15.11 -8.09
CA LEU A 96 12.70 13.91 -8.52
C LEU A 96 12.72 13.75 -10.04
N LYS A 97 11.59 14.00 -10.71
CA LYS A 97 11.48 13.99 -12.18
C LYS A 97 12.45 14.99 -12.83
N ASP A 98 12.66 16.15 -12.20
CA ASP A 98 13.48 17.23 -12.74
C ASP A 98 14.96 17.14 -12.29
N ASP A 99 15.31 16.21 -11.40
CA ASP A 99 16.68 15.91 -10.97
C ASP A 99 17.40 15.05 -12.03
N ASN A 100 18.64 15.43 -12.37
CA ASN A 100 19.40 14.83 -13.46
C ASN A 100 19.89 13.39 -13.17
N GLN A 101 19.82 12.92 -11.93
CA GLN A 101 20.14 11.54 -11.56
C GLN A 101 19.02 10.57 -11.94
N PHE A 102 17.80 11.08 -12.17
CA PHE A 102 16.65 10.27 -12.51
C PHE A 102 16.17 10.54 -13.94
N THR A 103 15.62 9.51 -14.58
CA THR A 103 14.97 9.71 -15.87
C THR A 103 13.60 10.33 -15.69
N SER A 104 13.26 11.25 -16.60
CA SER A 104 11.91 11.77 -16.76
C SER A 104 11.04 10.90 -17.67
N ASP A 105 11.56 9.78 -18.19
CA ASP A 105 10.83 8.89 -19.09
C ASP A 105 9.53 8.38 -18.49
N GLY A 106 8.44 8.61 -19.22
CA GLY A 106 7.09 8.20 -18.85
C GLY A 106 6.37 9.14 -17.89
N PHE A 107 7.01 10.23 -17.45
CA PHE A 107 6.29 11.33 -16.81
C PHE A 107 5.57 12.16 -17.88
N VAL A 108 4.33 12.54 -17.61
CA VAL A 108 3.58 13.45 -18.49
C VAL A 108 4.11 14.88 -18.37
N THR A 109 4.06 15.60 -19.49
CA THR A 109 4.52 16.99 -19.59
C THR A 109 3.37 17.99 -19.70
N SER A 110 2.14 17.53 -19.89
CA SER A 110 0.94 18.35 -20.02
C SER A 110 -0.31 17.66 -19.49
N ALA A 111 -1.37 18.43 -19.25
CA ALA A 111 -2.69 17.90 -18.89
C ALA A 111 -3.29 17.05 -20.02
N GLU A 112 -3.05 17.42 -21.29
CA GLU A 112 -3.49 16.67 -22.47
C GLU A 112 -2.87 15.27 -22.55
N GLU A 113 -1.59 15.13 -22.20
CA GLU A 113 -0.93 13.83 -22.07
C GLU A 113 -1.48 13.04 -20.88
N ALA A 114 -1.70 13.71 -19.74
CA ALA A 114 -2.23 13.09 -18.53
C ALA A 114 -3.62 12.44 -18.75
N LYS A 115 -4.46 13.00 -19.61
CA LYS A 115 -5.77 12.40 -19.98
C LYS A 115 -5.64 10.98 -20.55
N LYS A 116 -4.49 10.63 -21.14
CA LYS A 116 -4.22 9.31 -21.74
C LYS A 116 -3.58 8.32 -20.77
N VAL A 117 -3.21 8.76 -19.56
CA VAL A 117 -2.61 7.90 -18.55
C VAL A 117 -3.66 6.90 -18.07
N ASP A 118 -3.31 5.62 -18.04
CA ASP A 118 -4.16 4.58 -17.48
C ASP A 118 -4.26 4.71 -15.96
N GLY A 119 -5.43 4.38 -15.42
CA GLY A 119 -5.72 4.47 -13.99
C GLY A 119 -6.66 5.62 -13.62
N ASP A 120 -7.16 5.54 -12.40
CA ASP A 120 -8.24 6.36 -11.85
C ASP A 120 -7.93 6.72 -10.39
N PHE A 121 -8.95 7.16 -9.65
CA PHE A 121 -8.79 7.51 -8.24
C PHE A 121 -8.39 6.30 -7.36
N ASP A 122 -8.86 5.08 -7.66
CA ASP A 122 -8.41 3.85 -6.98
C ASP A 122 -6.91 3.64 -7.19
N THR A 123 -6.46 3.82 -8.43
CA THR A 123 -5.04 3.69 -8.79
C THR A 123 -4.20 4.76 -8.09
N LEU A 124 -4.71 5.99 -7.98
CA LEU A 124 -4.05 7.08 -7.24
C LEU A 124 -3.89 6.72 -5.76
N MET A 125 -4.96 6.30 -5.08
CA MET A 125 -4.90 5.88 -3.68
C MET A 125 -3.98 4.67 -3.49
N GLY A 126 -4.00 3.72 -4.42
CA GLY A 126 -3.06 2.60 -4.45
C GLY A 126 -1.61 3.06 -4.50
N SER A 127 -1.29 4.00 -5.39
CA SER A 127 0.08 4.54 -5.51
C SER A 127 0.54 5.26 -4.24
N VAL A 128 -0.33 6.00 -3.54
CA VAL A 128 -0.04 6.61 -2.24
C VAL A 128 0.39 5.56 -1.20
N ILE A 129 -0.38 4.47 -1.09
CA ILE A 129 -0.08 3.37 -0.17
C ILE A 129 1.26 2.70 -0.51
N GLN A 130 1.53 2.47 -1.79
CA GLN A 130 2.80 1.89 -2.23
C GLN A 130 4.00 2.80 -1.93
N ILE A 131 3.86 4.10 -2.18
CA ILE A 131 4.89 5.10 -1.83
C ILE A 131 5.14 5.08 -0.32
N TYR A 132 4.08 5.09 0.50
CA TYR A 132 4.22 5.00 1.96
C TYR A 132 5.03 3.77 2.40
N HIS A 133 4.66 2.57 1.94
CA HIS A 133 5.35 1.34 2.30
C HIS A 133 6.82 1.35 1.93
N LYS A 134 7.12 1.77 0.69
CA LYS A 134 8.48 1.72 0.16
C LYS A 134 9.36 2.82 0.73
N CYS A 135 8.79 4.00 1.02
CA CYS A 135 9.49 5.07 1.72
C CYS A 135 9.82 4.67 3.17
N LYS A 136 8.89 4.02 3.90
CA LYS A 136 9.18 3.49 5.24
C LYS A 136 10.30 2.46 5.21
N ALA A 137 10.23 1.49 4.31
CA ALA A 137 11.28 0.47 4.18
C ALA A 137 12.65 1.09 3.82
N LEU A 138 12.67 2.09 2.92
CA LEU A 138 13.89 2.81 2.57
C LEU A 138 14.49 3.57 3.77
N ASP A 139 13.66 4.28 4.52
CA ASP A 139 14.07 5.04 5.71
C ASP A 139 14.61 4.11 6.83
N GLU A 140 13.98 2.96 7.05
CA GLU A 140 14.48 1.94 7.99
C GLU A 140 15.86 1.40 7.59
N VAL A 141 16.07 1.12 6.29
CA VAL A 141 17.37 0.69 5.78
C VAL A 141 18.42 1.78 5.94
N ALA A 142 18.09 3.03 5.60
CA ALA A 142 18.99 4.17 5.78
C ALA A 142 19.37 4.35 7.25
N LYS A 143 18.40 4.32 8.18
CA LYS A 143 18.65 4.41 9.62
C LYS A 143 19.55 3.28 10.10
N ARG A 144 19.30 2.02 9.71
CA ARG A 144 20.13 0.87 10.08
C ARG A 144 21.57 1.01 9.60
N LEU A 145 21.77 1.52 8.38
CA LEU A 145 23.09 1.62 7.76
C LEU A 145 23.90 2.83 8.25
N PHE A 146 23.23 3.92 8.65
CA PHE A 146 23.90 5.19 8.94
C PHE A 146 23.68 5.73 10.36
N SER A 147 23.05 4.96 11.28
CA SER A 147 22.80 5.36 12.68
C SER A 147 24.05 5.75 13.48
N GLY A 148 25.24 5.29 13.06
CA GLY A 148 26.51 5.60 13.72
C GLY A 148 27.20 6.87 13.23
N GLY A 149 26.63 7.60 12.25
CA GLY A 149 27.22 8.80 11.66
C GLY A 149 28.47 8.55 10.80
N GLU A 150 28.99 7.33 10.75
CA GLU A 150 30.11 6.94 9.91
C GLU A 150 29.63 6.41 8.54
N GLU A 151 30.02 7.10 7.48
CA GLU A 151 29.83 6.67 6.09
C GLU A 151 30.87 5.62 5.70
N ARG A 152 30.71 4.39 6.21
CA ARG A 152 31.57 3.28 5.80
C ARG A 152 31.26 2.87 4.36
N LYS A 153 32.30 2.57 3.59
CA LYS A 153 32.19 2.14 2.18
C LYS A 153 31.22 0.95 2.01
N GLU A 154 31.28 -0.03 2.90
CA GLU A 154 30.41 -1.21 2.90
C GLU A 154 28.93 -0.83 3.03
N ASN A 155 28.60 0.11 3.93
CA ASN A 155 27.22 0.58 4.13
C ASN A 155 26.72 1.34 2.89
N ILE A 156 27.58 2.12 2.23
CA ILE A 156 27.23 2.82 0.98
C ILE A 156 26.94 1.81 -0.13
N GLU A 157 27.76 0.77 -0.31
CA GLU A 157 27.53 -0.25 -1.34
C GLU A 157 26.26 -1.07 -1.08
N GLU A 158 25.99 -1.40 0.20
CA GLU A 158 24.74 -2.05 0.60
C GLU A 158 23.53 -1.15 0.29
N MET A 159 23.63 0.15 0.58
CA MET A 159 22.58 1.12 0.29
C MET A 159 22.35 1.28 -1.22
N LYS A 160 23.42 1.39 -2.02
CA LYS A 160 23.33 1.43 -3.49
C LYS A 160 22.63 0.18 -4.04
N THR A 161 22.97 -1.00 -3.51
CA THR A 161 22.34 -2.27 -3.89
C THR A 161 20.85 -2.28 -3.55
N TYR A 162 20.48 -1.87 -2.33
CA TYR A 162 19.08 -1.77 -1.92
C TYR A 162 18.30 -0.79 -2.80
N PHE A 163 18.86 0.39 -3.04
CA PHE A 163 18.24 1.44 -3.85
C PHE A 163 18.01 0.99 -5.28
N LYS A 164 18.99 0.31 -5.89
CA LYS A 164 18.86 -0.23 -7.25
C LYS A 164 17.71 -1.23 -7.38
N ASN A 165 17.56 -2.09 -6.37
CA ASN A 165 16.59 -3.19 -6.40
C ASN A 165 15.17 -2.74 -6.03
N ASN A 166 15.02 -1.73 -5.18
CA ASN A 166 13.72 -1.40 -4.57
C ASN A 166 13.25 0.02 -4.88
N VAL A 167 14.14 0.92 -5.30
CA VAL A 167 13.82 2.34 -5.49
C VAL A 167 13.90 2.73 -6.96
N TYR A 168 15.08 2.62 -7.58
CA TYR A 168 15.32 3.08 -8.95
C TYR A 168 16.40 2.24 -9.64
N ASN A 169 16.05 1.60 -10.76
CA ASN A 169 16.92 0.62 -11.43
C ASN A 169 17.53 1.10 -12.76
N LYS A 170 17.28 2.34 -13.20
CA LYS A 170 17.69 2.83 -14.54
C LYS A 170 19.01 3.61 -14.57
N GLY A 171 19.57 3.96 -13.42
CA GLY A 171 20.82 4.72 -13.32
C GLY A 171 21.44 4.56 -11.94
N ASP A 172 22.55 5.25 -11.72
CA ASP A 172 23.22 5.30 -10.42
C ASP A 172 22.83 6.60 -9.72
N VAL A 173 22.52 6.49 -8.43
CA VAL A 173 22.08 7.59 -7.58
C VAL A 173 23.06 7.70 -6.42
N GLU A 174 23.50 8.92 -6.13
CA GLU A 174 24.56 9.17 -5.16
C GLU A 174 24.17 10.21 -4.10
N GLY A 175 24.99 10.26 -3.05
CA GLY A 175 24.90 11.26 -1.99
C GLY A 175 23.54 11.27 -1.29
N LYS A 176 22.99 12.48 -1.12
CA LYS A 176 21.77 12.69 -0.33
C LYS A 176 20.53 12.01 -0.91
N ALA A 177 20.42 11.89 -2.23
CA ALA A 177 19.26 11.27 -2.86
C ALA A 177 19.15 9.78 -2.52
N LEU A 178 20.28 9.11 -2.33
CA LEU A 178 20.36 7.70 -1.96
C LEU A 178 19.69 7.41 -0.61
N VAL A 179 19.80 8.34 0.35
CA VAL A 179 19.35 8.15 1.74
C VAL A 179 18.08 8.93 2.09
N ASN A 180 17.81 10.06 1.43
CA ASN A 180 16.73 10.96 1.83
C ASN A 180 15.46 10.85 0.99
N MET A 181 15.44 10.09 -0.11
CA MET A 181 14.24 10.01 -0.96
C MET A 181 13.01 9.56 -0.17
N GLY A 182 13.16 8.63 0.78
CA GLY A 182 12.06 8.19 1.64
C GLY A 182 11.52 9.30 2.54
N SER A 183 12.42 10.00 3.25
CA SER A 183 12.04 11.08 4.17
C SER A 183 11.43 12.30 3.45
N MET A 184 11.84 12.58 2.20
CA MET A 184 11.22 13.64 1.38
C MET A 184 9.70 13.47 1.20
N PHE A 185 9.18 12.24 1.28
CA PHE A 185 7.74 11.98 1.30
C PHE A 185 7.18 11.85 2.72
N LEU A 186 7.82 11.05 3.58
CA LEU A 186 7.30 10.75 4.92
C LEU A 186 7.21 11.98 5.83
N GLU A 187 8.14 12.94 5.66
CA GLU A 187 8.18 14.19 6.43
C GLU A 187 7.46 15.34 5.68
N GLY A 188 6.82 15.02 4.55
CA GLY A 188 6.02 15.98 3.79
C GLY A 188 4.83 16.49 4.59
N GLU A 189 4.53 17.78 4.44
CA GLU A 189 3.37 18.39 5.07
C GLU A 189 2.08 17.63 4.68
N ASN A 190 1.23 17.37 5.69
CA ASN A 190 -0.03 16.65 5.56
C ASN A 190 0.07 15.20 5.01
N PHE A 191 1.26 14.61 4.93
CA PHE A 191 1.45 13.25 4.40
C PHE A 191 0.61 12.19 5.14
N ASP A 192 0.54 12.26 6.47
CA ASP A 192 -0.31 11.35 7.27
C ASP A 192 -1.79 11.45 6.91
N SER A 193 -2.28 12.66 6.56
CA SER A 193 -3.67 12.84 6.12
C SER A 193 -3.91 12.17 4.75
N VAL A 194 -2.90 12.19 3.87
CA VAL A 194 -2.96 11.52 2.57
C VAL A 194 -3.00 10.01 2.73
N VAL A 195 -2.10 9.44 3.53
CA VAL A 195 -2.07 7.99 3.80
C VAL A 195 -3.35 7.56 4.53
N GLY A 196 -3.81 8.33 5.52
CA GLY A 196 -5.05 8.07 6.25
C GLY A 196 -6.29 8.08 5.33
N THR A 197 -6.35 9.01 4.37
CA THR A 197 -7.43 9.04 3.39
C THR A 197 -7.38 7.85 2.44
N ALA A 198 -6.20 7.45 1.96
CA ALA A 198 -6.07 6.26 1.14
C ALA A 198 -6.49 4.98 1.90
N ALA A 199 -6.16 4.90 3.19
CA ALA A 199 -6.60 3.80 4.05
C ALA A 199 -8.13 3.78 4.25
N GLU A 200 -8.75 4.92 4.52
CA GLU A 200 -10.21 5.03 4.67
C GLU A 200 -10.94 4.71 3.36
N TYR A 201 -10.39 5.12 2.21
CA TYR A 201 -10.89 4.75 0.89
C TYR A 201 -10.98 3.21 0.75
N TYR A 202 -9.90 2.49 1.04
CA TYR A 202 -9.87 1.03 0.93
C TYR A 202 -10.77 0.32 1.95
N LYS A 203 -10.85 0.85 3.18
CA LYS A 203 -11.79 0.38 4.19
C LYS A 203 -13.24 0.47 3.72
N LYS A 204 -13.66 1.62 3.16
CA LYS A 204 -15.01 1.81 2.59
C LYS A 204 -15.24 0.92 1.37
N LYS A 205 -14.24 0.76 0.51
CA LYS A 205 -14.30 -0.14 -0.67
C LYS A 205 -14.56 -1.60 -0.27
N MET A 206 -13.89 -2.11 0.76
CA MET A 206 -14.17 -3.45 1.28
C MET A 206 -15.56 -3.57 1.91
N GLY A 207 -16.00 -2.54 2.66
CA GLY A 207 -17.34 -2.50 3.25
C GLY A 207 -18.45 -2.55 2.20
N ALA A 208 -18.28 -1.84 1.08
CA ALA A 208 -19.21 -1.87 -0.05
C ALA A 208 -19.22 -3.23 -0.79
N GLY A 209 -18.09 -3.93 -0.84
CA GLY A 209 -18.01 -5.27 -1.45
C GLY A 209 -18.54 -6.41 -0.57
N SER A 210 -18.66 -6.18 0.75
CA SER A 210 -19.12 -7.17 1.74
C SER A 210 -20.59 -6.99 2.15
N GLY A 211 -21.22 -5.87 1.76
CA GLY A 211 -22.58 -5.50 2.16
C GLY A 211 -23.59 -5.45 1.01
N ASN A 212 -24.59 -6.33 1.07
CA ASN A 212 -25.90 -6.27 0.39
C ASN A 212 -25.95 -6.39 -1.15
N SER A 213 -26.20 -7.62 -1.61
CA SER A 213 -26.88 -7.94 -2.88
C SER A 213 -28.38 -7.56 -2.90
N ASN A 214 -28.79 -6.47 -2.24
CA ASN A 214 -30.21 -6.12 -2.13
C ASN A 214 -30.48 -4.60 -2.13
N MET A 215 -29.76 -3.85 -2.96
CA MET A 215 -30.25 -2.56 -3.44
C MET A 215 -30.50 -2.66 -4.95
N ALA A 216 -31.78 -2.53 -5.32
CA ALA A 216 -32.20 -2.39 -6.70
C ALA A 216 -31.48 -1.19 -7.36
N PRO A 217 -31.17 -1.24 -8.67
CA PRO A 217 -30.61 -0.09 -9.36
C PRO A 217 -31.66 1.03 -9.36
N SER A 218 -31.31 2.19 -8.82
CA SER A 218 -32.09 3.41 -9.07
C SER A 218 -31.87 3.83 -10.51
N ASP A 219 -32.73 3.34 -11.40
CA ASP A 219 -32.90 3.86 -12.75
C ASP A 219 -33.37 5.31 -12.66
N ASN A 220 -32.50 6.25 -13.06
CA ASN A 220 -32.91 7.61 -13.35
C ASN A 220 -33.19 7.72 -14.85
N SER A 221 -34.41 7.38 -15.25
CA SER A 221 -34.94 7.68 -16.58
C SER A 221 -36.45 7.86 -16.47
N SER A 222 -36.91 9.11 -16.55
CA SER A 222 -38.32 9.43 -16.70
C SER A 222 -38.48 10.52 -17.75
N THR A 223 -38.86 10.11 -18.96
CA THR A 223 -39.86 10.79 -19.79
C THR A 223 -40.53 9.73 -20.64
N GLY A 224 -41.85 9.60 -20.48
CA GLY A 224 -42.65 8.45 -20.89
C GLY A 224 -43.10 8.44 -22.36
N GLY A 225 -43.61 7.28 -22.75
CA GLY A 225 -44.34 7.04 -24.00
C GLY A 225 -45.01 5.66 -23.96
N SER A 226 -46.34 5.67 -23.99
CA SER A 226 -47.28 4.56 -23.76
C SER A 226 -47.22 3.41 -24.78
N GLY A 227 -47.43 2.17 -24.34
CA GLY A 227 -47.88 1.04 -25.20
C GLY A 227 -47.32 -0.33 -24.78
N PRO A 228 -48.05 -1.46 -25.00
CA PRO A 228 -48.25 -2.51 -24.00
C PRO A 228 -47.32 -3.72 -24.08
N ALA A 229 -47.26 -4.46 -22.96
CA ALA A 229 -46.62 -5.77 -22.79
C ALA A 229 -47.17 -6.84 -23.76
N PRO A 230 -46.39 -7.89 -24.01
CA PRO A 230 -46.93 -9.21 -23.67
C PRO A 230 -45.93 -10.19 -23.03
N SER A 231 -46.50 -10.94 -22.08
CA SER A 231 -46.41 -12.38 -21.82
C SER A 231 -45.17 -13.18 -22.24
N GLY A 232 -44.61 -13.90 -21.27
CA GLY A 232 -43.52 -14.83 -21.44
C GLY A 232 -43.86 -16.13 -22.18
N SER A 233 -42.81 -16.89 -22.50
CA SER A 233 -42.81 -18.33 -22.82
C SER A 233 -41.34 -18.81 -22.88
N ASN A 234 -40.90 -19.62 -21.91
CA ASN A 234 -40.04 -20.79 -22.21
C ASN A 234 -40.98 -21.94 -22.61
N PRO A 235 -40.58 -23.08 -23.23
CA PRO A 235 -39.23 -23.71 -23.27
C PRO A 235 -38.84 -24.38 -24.63
N THR A 236 -37.60 -24.88 -24.76
CA THR A 236 -37.15 -26.22 -25.32
C THR A 236 -35.65 -26.15 -25.68
N GLU A 237 -34.78 -26.91 -24.98
CA GLU A 237 -34.29 -28.26 -25.32
C GLU A 237 -33.46 -28.38 -26.60
N ARG A 238 -32.14 -28.56 -26.42
CA ARG A 238 -31.29 -29.50 -27.20
C ARG A 238 -30.19 -30.09 -26.32
N GLU A 239 -30.42 -31.29 -25.81
CA GLU A 239 -29.42 -32.38 -25.73
C GLU A 239 -28.88 -32.69 -27.14
N SER A 240 -27.77 -33.38 -27.41
CA SER A 240 -26.63 -33.97 -26.70
C SER A 240 -25.75 -34.50 -27.84
N GLU A 241 -24.42 -34.40 -27.79
CA GLU A 241 -23.57 -35.54 -28.15
C GLU A 241 -22.13 -35.37 -27.67
N ALA A 242 -21.62 -36.48 -27.14
CA ALA A 242 -20.49 -36.58 -26.25
C ALA A 242 -19.21 -37.04 -26.96
N ARG A 243 -18.04 -36.69 -26.41
CA ARG A 243 -16.94 -37.65 -26.22
C ARG A 243 -15.90 -37.16 -25.20
N SER A 244 -15.87 -37.79 -24.04
CA SER A 244 -14.69 -37.92 -23.17
C SER A 244 -13.78 -39.06 -23.65
N PRO A 245 -12.53 -39.19 -23.16
CA PRO A 245 -12.27 -39.83 -21.85
C PRO A 245 -11.30 -39.01 -20.96
N SER A 246 -11.52 -38.90 -19.64
CA SER A 246 -11.12 -39.83 -18.56
C SER A 246 -9.59 -39.85 -18.34
N GLY A 247 -9.04 -39.15 -17.33
CA GLY A 247 -8.79 -39.56 -15.94
C GLY A 247 -7.43 -38.94 -15.52
N ASN A 248 -6.97 -38.78 -14.27
CA ASN A 248 -7.40 -39.16 -12.93
C ASN A 248 -6.59 -38.28 -11.93
N LEU A 249 -7.09 -38.11 -10.70
CA LEU A 249 -6.42 -37.42 -9.58
C LEU A 249 -5.21 -38.21 -9.06
N GLN A 250 -4.05 -37.56 -8.87
CA GLN A 250 -3.10 -37.81 -7.76
C GLN A 250 -1.91 -36.82 -7.77
N LYS A 251 -1.54 -36.32 -6.58
CA LYS A 251 -0.35 -35.51 -6.27
C LYS A 251 0.65 -36.40 -5.47
N PRO A 252 1.84 -35.91 -5.08
CA PRO A 252 3.14 -36.02 -5.76
C PRO A 252 4.12 -36.98 -5.04
N GLU A 253 5.13 -37.50 -5.76
CA GLU A 253 6.31 -38.11 -5.13
C GLU A 253 7.59 -37.39 -5.58
N THR A 254 8.43 -37.04 -4.60
CA THR A 254 9.81 -36.58 -4.77
C THR A 254 10.75 -37.77 -4.72
N PRO A 255 11.93 -37.69 -5.37
CA PRO A 255 13.12 -38.21 -4.73
C PRO A 255 14.32 -37.25 -4.72
N LYS A 256 15.14 -37.44 -3.66
CA LYS A 256 16.38 -36.79 -3.21
C LYS A 256 17.55 -36.82 -4.23
N PRO A 257 18.65 -36.07 -3.97
CA PRO A 257 19.73 -35.79 -4.92
C PRO A 257 20.87 -36.83 -4.88
N THR A 258 21.57 -36.95 -6.01
CA THR A 258 22.87 -37.62 -6.18
C THR A 258 23.66 -36.71 -7.13
N GLY A 259 24.93 -36.35 -7.00
CA GLY A 259 26.03 -36.65 -6.10
C GLY A 259 27.23 -35.91 -6.72
N SER A 260 28.01 -35.22 -5.89
CA SER A 260 29.16 -34.40 -6.29
C SER A 260 30.28 -35.24 -6.91
N SER A 261 31.02 -34.69 -7.89
CA SER A 261 32.35 -35.17 -8.26
C SER A 261 33.20 -34.00 -8.76
N PHE A 262 34.03 -33.50 -7.84
CA PHE A 262 35.25 -32.75 -8.16
C PHE A 262 36.35 -33.77 -8.49
N THR A 263 37.09 -33.53 -9.57
CA THR A 263 38.41 -34.13 -9.80
C THR A 263 39.44 -33.01 -9.89
N LEU A 264 40.36 -32.98 -8.93
CA LEU A 264 41.62 -32.26 -8.97
C LEU A 264 42.69 -33.28 -9.41
N ALA A 265 43.50 -32.96 -10.42
CA ALA A 265 44.67 -33.75 -10.80
C ALA A 265 45.91 -32.85 -10.76
N ASP A 266 46.95 -33.39 -10.12
CA ASP A 266 48.36 -32.99 -10.12
C ASP A 266 48.95 -33.02 -11.55
#